data_AF-A0A3P7PV46-F1
#
_entry.id   AF-A0A3P7PV46-F1
#
_cell.length_a   1.000
_cell.length_b   1.000
_cell.length_c   1.000
_cell.angle_alpha   90.00
_cell.angle_beta   90.00
_cell.angle_gamma   90.00
#
_symmetry.space_group_name_H-M   'P 1'
#
loop_
_entity.id
_entity.type
_entity.pdbx_description
1 polymer ?
#
loop_
_entity_poly.entity_id
_entity_poly.type
_entity_poly.pdbx_seq_one_letter_code
_entity_poly.pdbx_strand_id
1 'polypeptide(L)'
;MHFGFLFQSNLRWRRLDDVAESLRYWLRNISLPNLMKEQLHYGIGEVFREIQRWGEKHSSLFDDEKPEFLKTSKLLKPNRREHLRLFYDCIIWKNLEFEIDDYETANNIILSKCNDWPQMQFQFACAYAILDMLKNVEMFDSIRLKAFSRKLSNHCLYDFWITILRDSAEWEKMFASDAIVPKQKLSLAFQFAITNGYFELLYFIWKRVTETQKEYIGILQWRQVCFLAKHRDVMKFLCNNLCKINVSSLAGTTWNIFYSSLHQSIENSVNERKKIDNIRKMKFLLENCCPLLRSALLSMENFKAITDAFAHNQSEIFALFLEYLNPEQLSTAREYIDRIYDRNGTQERHEFRQWLIRRQNTID
;
A
#
# COMPACT_ATOMS: atom_id res chain seq x y z
N MET A 1 -16.98 3.60 -13.51
CA MET A 1 -17.39 2.85 -12.30
C MET A 1 -18.33 1.66 -12.57
N HIS A 2 -18.34 1.07 -13.78
CA HIS A 2 -19.01 -0.22 -14.05
C HIS A 2 -18.09 -1.44 -13.89
N PHE A 3 -16.79 -1.23 -13.66
CA PHE A 3 -15.80 -2.30 -13.61
C PHE A 3 -15.84 -3.14 -12.34
N GLY A 4 -16.13 -2.55 -11.17
CA GLY A 4 -16.34 -3.31 -9.94
C GLY A 4 -17.46 -4.35 -10.09
N PHE A 5 -18.54 -3.98 -10.79
CA PHE A 5 -19.67 -4.87 -11.08
C PHE A 5 -19.33 -5.96 -12.13
N LEU A 6 -18.64 -5.59 -13.21
CA LEU A 6 -18.13 -6.54 -14.21
C LEU A 6 -17.18 -7.56 -13.59
N PHE A 7 -16.38 -7.12 -12.63
CA PHE A 7 -15.45 -7.95 -11.89
C PHE A 7 -16.20 -8.90 -10.94
N GLN A 8 -17.08 -8.37 -10.07
CA GLN A 8 -17.90 -9.16 -9.14
C GLN A 8 -18.74 -10.24 -9.86
N SER A 9 -19.29 -9.94 -11.04
CA SER A 9 -20.09 -10.91 -11.82
C SER A 9 -19.29 -12.10 -12.36
N ASN A 10 -17.96 -12.00 -12.48
CA ASN A 10 -17.09 -13.04 -13.04
C ASN A 10 -16.31 -13.89 -12.01
N LEU A 11 -16.40 -13.57 -10.72
CA LEU A 11 -15.35 -13.94 -9.76
C LEU A 11 -15.67 -14.95 -8.68
N ARG A 12 -16.75 -15.70 -8.83
CA ARG A 12 -17.30 -16.42 -7.69
C ARG A 12 -16.28 -17.30 -6.94
N TRP A 13 -15.26 -17.88 -7.59
CA TRP A 13 -14.17 -18.64 -6.91
C TRP A 13 -12.86 -18.68 -7.71
N ARG A 14 -12.76 -17.92 -8.81
CA ARG A 14 -11.69 -18.08 -9.81
C ARG A 14 -10.38 -17.48 -9.32
N ARG A 15 -9.25 -18.00 -9.83
CA ARG A 15 -7.96 -17.33 -9.63
C ARG A 15 -7.98 -16.00 -10.39
N LEU A 16 -7.36 -14.98 -9.82
CA LEU A 16 -7.33 -13.65 -10.44
C LEU A 16 -6.70 -13.71 -11.83
N ASP A 17 -5.67 -14.53 -12.02
CA ASP A 17 -5.01 -14.72 -13.32
C ASP A 17 -5.98 -15.25 -14.39
N ASP A 18 -6.82 -16.23 -14.06
CA ASP A 18 -7.81 -16.79 -14.98
C ASP A 18 -8.84 -15.73 -15.42
N VAL A 19 -9.25 -14.87 -14.48
CA VAL A 19 -10.18 -13.77 -14.75
C VAL A 19 -9.50 -12.68 -15.57
N ALA A 20 -8.23 -12.38 -15.29
CA ALA A 20 -7.46 -11.41 -16.05
C ALA A 20 -7.28 -11.86 -17.51
N GLU A 21 -6.97 -13.13 -17.72
CA GLU A 21 -6.86 -13.72 -19.06
C GLU A 21 -8.21 -13.67 -19.81
N SER A 22 -9.29 -14.08 -19.15
CA SER A 22 -10.65 -14.04 -19.71
C SER A 22 -11.07 -12.62 -20.13
N LEU A 23 -10.82 -11.63 -19.26
CA LEU A 23 -11.17 -10.23 -19.54
C LEU A 23 -10.28 -9.62 -20.64
N ARG A 24 -8.99 -9.97 -20.69
CA ARG A 24 -8.10 -9.56 -21.79
C ARG A 24 -8.57 -10.13 -23.13
N TYR A 25 -8.97 -11.39 -23.17
CA TYR A 25 -9.52 -12.01 -24.37
C TYR A 25 -10.82 -11.30 -24.80
N TRP A 26 -11.72 -11.04 -23.87
CA TRP A 26 -12.97 -10.31 -24.13
C TRP A 26 -12.72 -8.89 -24.69
N LEU A 27 -11.79 -8.13 -24.09
CA LEU A 27 -11.44 -6.77 -24.54
C LEU A 27 -10.85 -6.75 -25.96
N ARG A 28 -10.14 -7.80 -26.37
CA ARG A 28 -9.61 -7.90 -27.74
C ARG A 28 -10.75 -8.02 -28.76
N ASN A 29 -11.78 -8.77 -28.43
CA ASN A 29 -12.86 -9.14 -29.34
C ASN A 29 -14.03 -8.15 -29.40
N ILE A 30 -14.12 -7.21 -28.46
CA ILE A 30 -15.19 -6.20 -28.48
C ILE A 30 -14.97 -5.15 -29.57
N SER A 31 -16.04 -4.72 -30.24
CA SER A 31 -16.03 -3.65 -31.24
C SER A 31 -16.09 -2.26 -30.59
N LEU A 32 -15.00 -1.85 -29.93
CA LEU A 32 -14.82 -0.51 -29.37
C LEU A 32 -13.62 0.22 -30.00
N PRO A 33 -13.64 1.56 -30.05
CA PRO A 33 -12.47 2.35 -30.44
C PRO A 33 -11.24 2.02 -29.59
N ASN A 34 -10.04 2.07 -30.20
CA ASN A 34 -8.78 1.70 -29.53
C ASN A 34 -8.53 2.49 -28.25
N LEU A 35 -8.79 3.80 -28.26
CA LEU A 35 -8.66 4.66 -27.07
C LEU A 35 -9.52 4.17 -25.91
N MET A 36 -10.76 3.75 -26.19
CA MET A 36 -11.63 3.18 -25.16
C MET A 36 -11.07 1.84 -24.68
N LYS A 37 -10.60 0.96 -25.58
CA LYS A 37 -9.96 -0.31 -25.19
C LYS A 37 -8.76 -0.10 -24.27
N GLU A 38 -7.94 0.91 -24.53
CA GLU A 38 -6.79 1.27 -23.68
C GLU A 38 -7.22 1.73 -22.29
N GLN A 39 -8.23 2.61 -22.21
CA GLN A 39 -8.80 3.06 -20.94
C GLN A 39 -9.41 1.89 -20.14
N LEU A 40 -10.10 0.98 -20.82
CA LEU A 40 -10.64 -0.23 -20.22
C LEU A 40 -9.54 -1.14 -19.70
N HIS A 41 -8.50 -1.37 -20.49
CA HIS A 41 -7.37 -2.20 -20.12
C HIS A 41 -6.63 -1.61 -18.89
N TYR A 42 -6.46 -0.29 -18.85
CA TYR A 42 -5.92 0.42 -17.69
C TYR A 42 -6.80 0.20 -16.45
N GLY A 43 -8.10 0.46 -16.55
CA GLY A 43 -9.03 0.31 -15.42
C GLY A 43 -9.09 -1.13 -14.89
N ILE A 44 -9.09 -2.14 -15.78
CA ILE A 44 -9.00 -3.55 -15.39
C ILE A 44 -7.68 -3.82 -14.66
N GLY A 45 -6.56 -3.30 -15.17
CA GLY A 45 -5.25 -3.44 -14.53
C GLY A 45 -5.19 -2.85 -13.12
N GLU A 46 -5.84 -1.71 -12.87
CA GLU A 46 -5.93 -1.11 -11.55
C GLU A 46 -6.80 -1.94 -10.59
N VAL A 47 -7.97 -2.43 -11.05
CA VAL A 47 -8.84 -3.34 -10.26
C VAL A 47 -8.09 -4.59 -9.83
N PHE A 48 -7.40 -5.27 -10.76
CA PHE A 48 -6.65 -6.48 -10.43
C PHE A 48 -5.54 -6.22 -9.41
N ARG A 49 -4.82 -5.12 -9.56
CA ARG A 49 -3.75 -4.74 -8.63
C ARG A 49 -4.29 -4.48 -7.23
N GLU A 50 -5.40 -3.75 -7.15
CA GLU A 50 -6.00 -3.41 -5.86
C GLU A 50 -6.47 -4.66 -5.11
N ILE A 51 -6.92 -5.68 -5.83
CA ILE A 51 -7.40 -6.93 -5.24
C ILE A 51 -6.25 -7.86 -4.90
N GLN A 52 -5.21 -7.88 -5.73
CA GLN A 52 -3.97 -8.53 -5.35
C GLN A 52 -3.41 -7.90 -4.07
N ARG A 53 -3.41 -6.56 -3.96
CA ARG A 53 -3.03 -5.85 -2.73
C ARG A 53 -3.93 -6.23 -1.56
N TRP A 54 -5.25 -6.32 -1.77
CA TRP A 54 -6.19 -6.78 -0.75
C TRP A 54 -5.88 -8.21 -0.29
N GLY A 55 -5.66 -9.12 -1.23
CA GLY A 55 -5.35 -10.53 -0.98
C GLY A 55 -4.02 -10.70 -0.26
N GLU A 56 -2.98 -9.97 -0.67
CA GLU A 56 -1.67 -9.97 0.00
C GLU A 56 -1.75 -9.40 1.41
N LYS A 57 -2.48 -8.29 1.62
CA LYS A 57 -2.75 -7.72 2.95
C LYS A 57 -3.39 -8.76 3.85
N HIS A 58 -4.52 -9.35 3.45
CA HIS A 58 -5.24 -10.31 4.29
C HIS A 58 -4.56 -11.66 4.42
N SER A 59 -3.69 -12.01 3.47
CA SER A 59 -2.84 -13.19 3.58
C SER A 59 -1.92 -13.14 4.80
N SER A 60 -1.54 -11.94 5.23
CA SER A 60 -0.70 -11.74 6.44
C SER A 60 -1.39 -12.16 7.74
N LEU A 61 -2.72 -12.33 7.76
CA LEU A 61 -3.48 -12.80 8.93
C LEU A 61 -3.35 -14.31 9.17
N PHE A 62 -2.80 -15.03 8.20
CA PHE A 62 -2.63 -16.47 8.26
C PHE A 62 -1.14 -16.79 8.27
N ASP A 63 -0.75 -17.66 9.20
CA ASP A 63 0.60 -18.22 9.22
C ASP A 63 0.94 -18.82 7.86
N ASP A 64 2.22 -18.73 7.47
CA ASP A 64 2.74 -19.40 6.29
C ASP A 64 2.64 -20.92 6.50
N GLU A 65 1.50 -21.50 6.11
CA GLU A 65 1.33 -22.95 6.07
C GLU A 65 2.26 -23.50 5.00
N LYS A 66 3.18 -24.39 5.40
CA LYS A 66 3.94 -25.19 4.45
C LYS A 66 2.94 -25.97 3.57
N PRO A 67 3.17 -26.09 2.26
CA PRO A 67 2.31 -26.88 1.40
C PRO A 67 2.25 -28.32 1.90
N GLU A 68 1.09 -28.74 2.38
CA GLU A 68 0.82 -30.11 2.81
C GLU A 68 0.04 -30.85 1.72
N PHE A 69 0.45 -32.07 1.39
CA PHE A 69 -0.33 -32.95 0.54
C PHE A 69 -1.48 -33.57 1.35
N LEU A 70 -2.65 -33.72 0.73
CA LEU A 70 -3.74 -34.49 1.31
C LEU A 70 -3.27 -35.95 1.47
N LYS A 71 -3.39 -36.52 2.67
CA LYS A 71 -2.83 -37.86 3.02
C LYS A 71 -3.25 -39.00 2.07
N THR A 72 -4.31 -38.81 1.28
CA THR A 72 -4.90 -39.78 0.36
C THR A 72 -4.85 -39.35 -1.12
N SER A 73 -4.22 -38.24 -1.49
CA SER A 73 -4.06 -37.85 -2.90
C SER A 73 -2.77 -37.06 -3.15
N LYS A 74 -2.28 -37.06 -4.40
CA LYS A 74 -1.22 -36.13 -4.83
C LYS A 74 -1.70 -34.67 -4.91
N LEU A 75 -2.90 -34.36 -4.42
CA LEU A 75 -3.44 -33.01 -4.41
C LEU A 75 -2.92 -32.27 -3.17
N LEU A 76 -2.42 -31.06 -3.41
CA LEU A 76 -2.04 -30.13 -2.36
C LEU A 76 -3.30 -29.67 -1.62
N LYS A 77 -3.24 -29.67 -0.29
CA LYS A 77 -4.25 -29.04 0.55
C LYS A 77 -4.27 -27.54 0.21
N PRO A 78 -5.44 -26.93 -0.06
CA PRO A 78 -5.54 -25.50 -0.32
C PRO A 78 -4.93 -24.74 0.85
N ASN A 79 -4.01 -23.81 0.57
CA ASN A 79 -3.47 -22.91 1.57
C ASN A 79 -4.63 -22.08 2.15
N ARG A 80 -4.69 -21.82 3.47
CA ARG A 80 -5.77 -21.00 4.06
C ARG A 80 -5.98 -19.65 3.37
N ARG A 81 -4.92 -19.06 2.81
CA ARG A 81 -4.99 -17.82 2.02
C ARG A 81 -5.88 -17.95 0.80
N GLU A 82 -6.02 -19.14 0.24
CA GLU A 82 -6.91 -19.42 -0.88
C GLU A 82 -8.40 -19.23 -0.54
N HIS A 83 -8.75 -19.28 0.77
CA HIS A 83 -10.10 -18.95 1.24
C HIS A 83 -10.42 -17.45 1.11
N LEU A 84 -9.43 -16.57 0.93
CA LEU A 84 -9.72 -15.15 0.74
C LEU A 84 -10.53 -14.89 -0.54
N ARG A 85 -10.44 -15.80 -1.52
CA ARG A 85 -11.25 -15.77 -2.74
C ARG A 85 -12.74 -15.94 -2.49
N LEU A 86 -13.13 -16.55 -1.36
CA LEU A 86 -14.54 -16.73 -0.98
C LEU A 86 -15.23 -15.40 -0.71
N PHE A 87 -14.45 -14.33 -0.47
CA PHE A 87 -14.95 -13.02 -0.08
C PHE A 87 -14.86 -11.97 -1.20
N TYR A 88 -14.49 -12.37 -2.43
CA TYR A 88 -14.42 -11.42 -3.55
C TYR A 88 -15.78 -10.78 -3.87
N ASP A 89 -16.88 -11.49 -3.61
CA ASP A 89 -18.23 -10.97 -3.73
C ASP A 89 -18.60 -9.95 -2.64
N CYS A 90 -17.83 -9.89 -1.55
CA CYS A 90 -18.04 -8.98 -0.43
C CYS A 90 -17.23 -7.68 -0.55
N ILE A 91 -16.36 -7.56 -1.57
CA ILE A 91 -15.50 -6.40 -1.75
C ILE A 91 -16.35 -5.15 -2.02
N ILE A 92 -16.13 -4.14 -1.19
CA ILE A 92 -16.74 -2.81 -1.29
C ILE A 92 -15.69 -1.84 -1.81
N TRP A 93 -16.04 -1.10 -2.86
CA TRP A 93 -15.15 -0.13 -3.49
C TRP A 93 -15.43 1.28 -2.96
N LYS A 94 -14.37 2.06 -2.77
CA LYS A 94 -14.49 3.51 -2.53
C LYS A 94 -15.12 4.17 -3.75
N ASN A 95 -15.93 5.20 -3.51
CA ASN A 95 -16.72 5.83 -4.57
C ASN A 95 -15.81 6.55 -5.57
N LEU A 96 -16.01 6.34 -6.88
CA LEU A 96 -15.21 6.93 -7.98
C LEU A 96 -13.72 6.57 -7.99
N GLU A 97 -13.28 5.57 -7.23
CA GLU A 97 -11.87 5.20 -7.11
C GLU A 97 -11.64 3.72 -7.44
N PHE A 98 -10.44 3.37 -7.90
CA PHE A 98 -9.98 1.98 -8.01
C PHE A 98 -9.35 1.53 -6.68
N GLU A 99 -10.07 1.76 -5.58
CA GLU A 99 -9.61 1.48 -4.23
C GLU A 99 -10.68 0.72 -3.46
N ILE A 100 -10.26 -0.32 -2.74
CA ILE A 100 -11.18 -1.08 -1.89
C ILE A 100 -11.29 -0.35 -0.56
N ASP A 101 -12.53 -0.20 -0.08
CA ASP A 101 -12.77 0.19 1.30
C ASP A 101 -12.50 -1.03 2.19
N ASP A 102 -11.27 -1.13 2.68
CA ASP A 102 -10.78 -2.27 3.43
C ASP A 102 -11.59 -2.49 4.72
N TYR A 103 -11.93 -1.41 5.44
CA TYR A 103 -12.69 -1.47 6.69
C TYR A 103 -14.14 -1.89 6.44
N GLU A 104 -14.81 -1.26 5.49
CA GLU A 104 -16.20 -1.57 5.17
C GLU A 104 -16.32 -2.99 4.58
N THR A 105 -15.36 -3.40 3.75
CA THR A 105 -15.26 -4.77 3.26
C THR A 105 -15.10 -5.76 4.41
N ALA A 106 -14.25 -5.48 5.40
CA ALA A 106 -14.06 -6.36 6.55
C ALA A 106 -15.34 -6.48 7.40
N ASN A 107 -16.03 -5.37 7.67
CA ASN A 107 -17.33 -5.39 8.35
C ASN A 107 -18.37 -6.21 7.57
N ASN A 108 -18.45 -6.00 6.26
CA ASN A 108 -19.36 -6.75 5.39
C ASN A 108 -19.06 -8.26 5.44
N ILE A 109 -17.79 -8.67 5.37
CA ILE A 109 -17.38 -10.08 5.47
C ILE A 109 -17.76 -10.68 6.83
N ILE A 110 -17.50 -9.96 7.92
CA ILE A 110 -17.83 -10.38 9.29
C ILE A 110 -19.33 -10.67 9.42
N LEU A 111 -20.16 -9.73 8.97
CA LEU A 111 -21.61 -9.74 9.17
C LEU A 111 -22.34 -10.67 8.19
N SER A 112 -21.90 -10.73 6.94
CA SER A 112 -22.62 -11.45 5.88
C SER A 112 -22.14 -12.87 5.65
N LYS A 113 -20.86 -13.18 5.93
CA LYS A 113 -20.25 -14.49 5.57
C LYS A 113 -19.69 -15.28 6.75
N CYS A 114 -19.39 -14.64 7.88
CA CYS A 114 -18.62 -15.29 8.95
C CYS A 114 -19.44 -15.66 10.20
N ASN A 115 -20.78 -15.68 10.13
CA ASN A 115 -21.65 -15.99 11.28
C ASN A 115 -21.28 -17.31 11.97
N ASP A 116 -20.96 -18.35 11.18
CA ASP A 116 -20.55 -19.67 11.69
C ASP A 116 -19.03 -19.84 11.79
N TRP A 117 -18.26 -18.75 11.65
CA TRP A 117 -16.80 -18.79 11.70
C TRP A 117 -16.21 -17.77 12.71
N PRO A 118 -16.37 -18.01 14.03
CA PRO A 118 -15.92 -17.07 15.08
C PRO A 118 -14.43 -16.73 15.05
N GLN A 119 -13.59 -17.67 14.58
CA GLN A 119 -12.16 -17.40 14.45
C GLN A 119 -11.89 -16.35 13.36
N MET A 120 -12.52 -16.46 12.19
CA MET A 120 -12.33 -15.50 11.09
C MET A 120 -12.86 -14.12 11.49
N GLN A 121 -14.03 -14.10 12.12
CA GLN A 121 -14.60 -12.94 12.80
C GLN A 121 -13.59 -12.25 13.72
N PHE A 122 -12.98 -12.99 14.65
CA PHE A 122 -11.96 -12.47 15.55
C PHE A 122 -10.73 -11.94 14.82
N GLN A 123 -10.24 -12.68 13.81
CA GLN A 123 -9.04 -12.30 13.05
C GLN A 123 -9.22 -10.98 12.29
N PHE A 124 -10.36 -10.78 11.61
CA PHE A 124 -10.69 -9.51 10.97
C PHE A 124 -10.88 -8.39 12.00
N ALA A 125 -11.63 -8.65 13.08
CA ALA A 125 -11.86 -7.66 14.13
C ALA A 125 -10.55 -7.16 14.75
N CYS A 126 -9.59 -8.08 14.98
CA CYS A 126 -8.25 -7.74 15.44
C CYS A 126 -7.50 -6.86 14.43
N ALA A 127 -7.55 -7.22 13.15
CA ALA A 127 -6.81 -6.54 12.09
C ALA A 127 -7.32 -5.12 11.85
N TYR A 128 -8.63 -4.92 11.97
CA TYR A 128 -9.31 -3.65 11.73
C TYR A 128 -9.68 -2.90 13.03
N ALA A 129 -9.22 -3.39 14.18
CA ALA A 129 -9.51 -2.83 15.50
C ALA A 129 -11.02 -2.55 15.73
N ILE A 130 -11.90 -3.48 15.32
CA ILE A 130 -13.36 -3.36 15.46
C ILE A 130 -13.73 -3.62 16.93
N LEU A 131 -13.65 -2.56 17.73
CA LEU A 131 -13.72 -2.66 19.20
C LEU A 131 -15.05 -3.22 19.71
N ASP A 132 -16.18 -2.83 19.12
CA ASP A 132 -17.51 -3.29 19.54
C ASP A 132 -17.62 -4.81 19.43
N MET A 133 -16.95 -5.39 18.44
CA MET A 133 -16.90 -6.82 18.24
C MET A 133 -15.88 -7.49 19.18
N LEU A 134 -14.67 -6.95 19.27
CA LEU A 134 -13.61 -7.50 20.12
C LEU A 134 -13.98 -7.51 21.62
N LYS A 135 -14.76 -6.53 22.06
CA LYS A 135 -15.24 -6.40 23.44
C LYS A 135 -16.56 -7.12 23.71
N ASN A 136 -17.14 -7.78 22.70
CA ASN A 136 -18.36 -8.55 22.88
C ASN A 136 -18.05 -9.83 23.66
N VAL A 137 -18.37 -9.84 24.96
CA VAL A 137 -18.08 -10.96 25.88
C VAL A 137 -18.92 -12.20 25.57
N GLU A 138 -20.12 -12.05 25.00
CA GLU A 138 -20.92 -13.19 24.55
C GLU A 138 -20.27 -13.89 23.35
N MET A 139 -19.66 -13.11 22.47
CA MET A 139 -18.96 -13.62 21.29
C MET A 139 -17.54 -14.11 21.61
N PHE A 140 -16.81 -13.46 22.51
CA PHE A 140 -15.40 -13.77 22.83
C PHE A 140 -15.18 -13.87 24.34
N ASP A 141 -15.84 -14.84 24.96
CA ASP A 141 -15.64 -15.15 26.37
C ASP A 141 -14.20 -15.64 26.68
N SER A 142 -13.89 -15.75 27.98
CA SER A 142 -12.57 -16.17 28.45
C SER A 142 -12.16 -17.57 27.94
N ILE A 143 -13.12 -18.48 27.76
CA ILE A 143 -12.89 -19.84 27.26
C ILE A 143 -12.47 -19.81 25.79
N ARG A 144 -13.18 -19.04 24.96
CA ARG A 144 -12.93 -18.88 23.54
C ARG A 144 -11.63 -18.12 23.30
N LEU A 145 -11.35 -17.06 24.05
CA LEU A 145 -10.06 -16.38 24.00
C LEU A 145 -8.90 -17.32 24.36
N LYS A 146 -9.07 -18.20 25.36
CA LYS A 146 -8.08 -19.24 25.69
C LYS A 146 -7.93 -20.25 24.56
N ALA A 147 -9.01 -20.67 23.91
CA ALA A 147 -8.95 -21.56 22.75
C ALA A 147 -8.22 -20.90 21.56
N PHE A 148 -8.51 -19.62 21.28
CA PHE A 148 -7.83 -18.84 20.24
C PHE A 148 -6.35 -18.64 20.55
N SER A 149 -5.98 -18.40 21.81
CA SER A 149 -4.57 -18.26 22.20
C SER A 149 -3.70 -19.47 21.83
N ARG A 150 -4.31 -20.66 21.76
CA ARG A 150 -3.64 -21.90 21.33
C ARG A 150 -3.64 -22.02 19.80
N LYS A 151 -4.79 -21.82 19.16
CA LYS A 151 -4.98 -21.99 17.71
C LYS A 151 -4.27 -20.95 16.86
N LEU A 152 -4.18 -19.73 17.37
CA LEU A 152 -3.62 -18.54 16.74
C LEU A 152 -2.29 -18.13 17.41
N SER A 153 -1.61 -19.10 18.01
CA SER A 153 -0.33 -18.88 18.68
C SER A 153 0.72 -18.37 17.68
N ASN A 154 1.71 -17.62 18.19
CA ASN A 154 2.83 -17.04 17.43
C ASN A 154 2.52 -15.86 16.50
N HIS A 155 1.25 -15.51 16.28
CA HIS A 155 0.92 -14.31 15.52
C HIS A 155 0.87 -13.08 16.44
N CYS A 156 1.73 -12.10 16.20
CA CYS A 156 1.89 -10.92 17.06
C CYS A 156 0.59 -10.13 17.31
N LEU A 157 -0.24 -9.97 16.27
CA LEU A 157 -1.53 -9.31 16.37
C LEU A 157 -2.47 -9.97 17.39
N TYR A 158 -2.60 -11.29 17.33
CA TYR A 158 -3.54 -12.01 18.19
C TYR A 158 -3.00 -12.11 19.62
N ASP A 159 -1.70 -12.26 19.79
CA ASP A 159 -1.08 -12.19 21.13
C ASP A 159 -1.32 -10.83 21.79
N PHE A 160 -1.20 -9.73 21.03
CA PHE A 160 -1.53 -8.39 21.51
C PHE A 160 -3.00 -8.29 21.96
N TRP A 161 -3.95 -8.60 21.08
CA TRP A 161 -5.37 -8.47 21.39
C TRP A 161 -5.83 -9.39 22.50
N ILE A 162 -5.45 -10.67 22.47
CA ILE A 162 -5.81 -11.63 23.51
C ILE A 162 -5.23 -11.20 24.87
N THR A 163 -4.06 -10.58 24.91
CA THR A 163 -3.49 -10.07 26.17
C THR A 163 -4.34 -8.96 26.76
N ILE A 164 -4.68 -7.94 25.96
CA ILE A 164 -5.43 -6.77 26.47
C ILE A 164 -6.92 -7.05 26.67
N LEU A 165 -7.48 -8.06 26.02
CA LEU A 165 -8.88 -8.48 26.19
C LEU A 165 -9.10 -9.40 27.40
N ARG A 166 -8.04 -9.90 28.05
CA ARG A 166 -8.18 -10.76 29.24
C ARG A 166 -8.70 -10.00 30.45
N ASP A 167 -8.21 -8.78 30.66
CA ASP A 167 -8.56 -7.93 31.79
C ASP A 167 -8.33 -6.46 31.43
N SER A 168 -9.24 -5.60 31.90
CA SER A 168 -9.12 -4.14 31.90
C SER A 168 -7.78 -3.62 32.42
N ALA A 169 -7.20 -4.25 33.45
CA ALA A 169 -5.90 -3.84 33.99
C ALA A 169 -4.75 -4.07 32.98
N GLU A 170 -4.83 -5.09 32.13
CA GLU A 170 -3.83 -5.35 31.09
C GLU A 170 -3.91 -4.33 29.96
N TRP A 171 -5.10 -3.76 29.72
CA TRP A 171 -5.28 -2.65 28.79
C TRP A 171 -4.43 -1.45 29.21
N GLU A 172 -4.62 -0.97 30.44
CA GLU A 172 -3.86 0.17 30.97
C GLU A 172 -2.37 -0.13 31.02
N LYS A 173 -1.97 -1.30 31.55
CA LYS A 173 -0.57 -1.70 31.58
C LYS A 173 0.06 -1.72 30.20
N MET A 174 -0.63 -2.16 29.15
CA MET A 174 -0.04 -2.28 27.81
C MET A 174 0.43 -0.92 27.28
N PHE A 175 -0.31 0.16 27.58
CA PHE A 175 -0.06 1.51 27.09
C PHE A 175 0.64 2.43 28.11
N ALA A 176 0.65 2.09 29.40
CA ALA A 176 1.22 2.91 30.49
C ALA A 176 2.76 2.90 30.56
N SER A 177 3.45 3.05 29.42
CA SER A 177 4.91 3.07 29.37
C SER A 177 5.42 4.40 28.83
N ASP A 178 6.24 5.08 29.64
CA ASP A 178 6.96 6.29 29.25
C ASP A 178 8.30 6.00 28.55
N ALA A 179 8.67 4.72 28.42
CA ALA A 179 9.87 4.33 27.69
C ALA A 179 9.79 4.72 26.21
N ILE A 180 10.95 5.04 25.61
CA ILE A 180 11.10 5.32 24.16
C ILE A 180 10.54 4.17 23.33
N VAL A 181 10.80 2.93 23.75
CA VAL A 181 10.35 1.72 23.06
C VAL A 181 9.07 1.23 23.74
N PRO A 182 7.97 1.02 22.99
CA PRO A 182 6.77 0.39 23.53
C PRO A 182 7.04 -1.03 24.04
N LYS A 183 6.14 -1.56 24.88
CA LYS A 183 6.19 -2.98 25.27
C LYS A 183 6.21 -3.88 24.03
N GLN A 184 6.94 -4.99 24.10
CA GLN A 184 7.23 -5.85 22.94
C GLN A 184 5.97 -6.24 22.14
N LYS A 185 4.89 -6.67 22.80
CA LYS A 185 3.63 -7.05 22.13
C LYS A 185 3.00 -5.89 21.37
N LEU A 186 2.96 -4.71 21.98
CA LEU A 186 2.47 -3.49 21.37
C LEU A 186 3.34 -3.07 20.19
N SER A 187 4.68 -3.09 20.36
CA SER A 187 5.62 -2.78 19.29
C SER A 187 5.44 -3.71 18.08
N LEU A 188 5.31 -5.02 18.30
CA LEU A 188 5.14 -5.99 17.20
C LEU A 188 3.80 -5.80 16.49
N ALA A 189 2.69 -5.62 17.22
CA ALA A 189 1.39 -5.34 16.62
C ALA A 189 1.39 -4.03 15.83
N PHE A 190 2.10 -3.01 16.32
CA PHE A 190 2.19 -1.71 15.67
C PHE A 190 3.01 -1.78 14.37
N GLN A 191 4.15 -2.45 14.40
CA GLN A 191 4.96 -2.71 13.21
C GLN A 191 4.15 -3.52 12.19
N PHE A 192 3.47 -4.58 12.63
CA PHE A 192 2.61 -5.40 11.77
C PHE A 192 1.52 -4.56 11.09
N ALA A 193 0.84 -3.68 11.84
CA ALA A 193 -0.20 -2.80 11.30
C ALA A 193 0.35 -1.88 10.21
N ILE A 194 1.53 -1.29 10.44
CA ILE A 194 2.19 -0.38 9.49
C ILE A 194 2.64 -1.15 8.24
N THR A 195 3.37 -2.25 8.40
CA THR A 195 3.95 -3.00 7.28
C THR A 195 2.88 -3.59 6.36
N ASN A 196 1.77 -4.10 6.93
CA ASN A 196 0.72 -4.78 6.18
C ASN A 196 -0.48 -3.88 5.84
N GLY A 197 -0.44 -2.59 6.23
CA GLY A 197 -1.45 -1.64 5.78
C GLY A 197 -2.77 -1.65 6.55
N TYR A 198 -2.79 -2.09 7.80
CA TYR A 198 -3.98 -2.05 8.65
C TYR A 198 -4.13 -0.67 9.30
N PHE A 199 -4.76 0.26 8.56
CA PHE A 199 -4.86 1.67 8.93
C PHE A 199 -5.60 1.88 10.26
N GLU A 200 -6.68 1.16 10.50
CA GLU A 200 -7.53 1.31 11.67
C GLU A 200 -6.81 0.87 12.94
N LEU A 201 -6.07 -0.24 12.85
CA LEU A 201 -5.21 -0.71 13.94
C LEU A 201 -4.03 0.23 14.17
N LEU A 202 -3.37 0.70 13.10
CA LEU A 202 -2.33 1.72 13.17
C LEU A 202 -2.85 2.97 13.89
N TYR A 203 -4.01 3.50 13.48
CA TYR A 203 -4.62 4.68 14.06
C TYR A 203 -5.02 4.46 15.52
N PHE A 204 -5.62 3.31 15.83
CA PHE A 204 -5.99 2.91 17.18
C PHE A 204 -4.79 2.90 18.13
N ILE A 205 -3.66 2.30 17.71
CA ILE A 205 -2.42 2.26 18.49
C ILE A 205 -1.80 3.66 18.54
N TRP A 206 -1.71 4.36 17.40
CA TRP A 206 -1.09 5.69 17.29
C TRP A 206 -1.69 6.67 18.29
N LYS A 207 -3.01 6.66 18.50
CA LYS A 207 -3.68 7.56 19.45
C LYS A 207 -3.37 7.26 20.94
N ARG A 208 -2.74 6.13 21.25
CA ARG A 208 -2.53 5.64 22.62
C ARG A 208 -1.06 5.51 23.02
N VAL A 209 -0.13 5.74 22.10
CA VAL A 209 1.31 5.76 22.36
C VAL A 209 1.83 7.19 22.50
N THR A 210 2.97 7.35 23.17
CA THR A 210 3.62 8.65 23.36
C THR A 210 4.21 9.18 22.05
N GLU A 211 4.49 10.49 21.96
CA GLU A 211 5.15 11.08 20.76
C GLU A 211 6.50 10.44 20.47
N THR A 212 7.28 10.14 21.50
CA THR A 212 8.58 9.47 21.35
C THR A 212 8.44 8.07 20.74
N GLN A 213 7.42 7.32 21.14
CA GLN A 213 7.12 5.99 20.60
C GLN A 213 6.62 6.06 19.14
N LYS A 214 5.82 7.08 18.81
CA LYS A 214 5.37 7.36 17.44
C LYS A 214 6.53 7.62 16.51
N GLU A 215 7.46 8.48 16.91
CA GLU A 215 8.67 8.78 16.15
C GLU A 215 9.53 7.52 15.97
N TYR A 216 9.84 6.82 17.07
CA TYR A 216 10.72 5.65 17.05
C TYR A 216 10.21 4.55 16.10
N ILE A 217 8.96 4.09 16.29
CA ILE A 217 8.41 3.02 15.44
C ILE A 217 8.10 3.53 14.04
N GLY A 218 7.57 4.75 13.92
CA GLY A 218 7.19 5.31 12.62
C GLY A 218 8.39 5.49 11.69
N ILE A 219 9.50 6.05 12.18
CA ILE A 219 10.74 6.20 11.39
C ILE A 219 11.32 4.83 11.05
N LEU A 220 11.37 3.90 12.01
CA LEU A 220 11.90 2.56 11.79
C LEU A 220 11.15 1.83 10.66
N GLN A 221 9.83 1.95 10.63
CA GLN A 221 8.99 1.28 9.62
C GLN A 221 8.83 2.07 8.32
N TRP A 222 9.15 3.37 8.32
CA TRP A 222 8.98 4.25 7.15
C TRP A 222 9.67 3.72 5.90
N ARG A 223 10.90 3.19 6.05
CA ARG A 223 11.64 2.56 4.96
C ARG A 223 10.85 1.42 4.31
N GLN A 224 10.24 0.55 5.12
CA GLN A 224 9.48 -0.59 4.62
C GLN A 224 8.19 -0.13 3.93
N VAL A 225 7.51 0.88 4.48
CA VAL A 225 6.31 1.48 3.87
C VAL A 225 6.64 2.05 2.49
N CYS A 226 7.73 2.82 2.37
CA CYS A 226 8.19 3.36 1.10
C CYS A 226 8.62 2.26 0.11
N PHE A 227 9.28 1.21 0.61
CA PHE A 227 9.74 0.11 -0.23
C PHE A 227 8.57 -0.71 -0.78
N LEU A 228 7.54 -0.95 0.02
CA LEU A 228 6.34 -1.66 -0.45
C LEU A 228 5.51 -0.76 -1.37
N ALA A 229 5.24 0.49 -0.96
CA ALA A 229 4.44 1.47 -1.71
C ALA A 229 3.06 0.91 -2.13
N LYS A 230 2.35 0.29 -1.18
CA LYS A 230 1.07 -0.41 -1.43
C LYS A 230 -0.13 0.19 -0.71
N HIS A 231 0.06 0.71 0.50
CA HIS A 231 -1.04 1.06 1.40
C HIS A 231 -1.20 2.58 1.49
N ARG A 232 -2.11 3.14 0.68
CA ARG A 232 -2.29 4.60 0.50
C ARG A 232 -2.58 5.31 1.82
N ASP A 233 -3.56 4.82 2.58
CA ASP A 233 -3.98 5.45 3.84
C ASP A 233 -2.87 5.43 4.91
N VAL A 234 -2.15 4.31 5.05
CA VAL A 234 -0.99 4.21 5.94
C VAL A 234 0.13 5.15 5.52
N MET A 235 0.46 5.20 4.21
CA MET A 235 1.48 6.08 3.66
C MET A 235 1.14 7.55 3.91
N LYS A 236 -0.06 7.99 3.54
CA LYS A 236 -0.54 9.37 3.75
C LYS A 236 -0.51 9.74 5.22
N PHE A 237 -1.02 8.86 6.09
CA PHE A 237 -1.07 9.12 7.53
C PHE A 237 0.32 9.23 8.15
N LEU A 238 1.19 8.24 7.92
CA LEU A 238 2.55 8.25 8.46
C LEU A 238 3.36 9.42 7.91
N CYS A 239 3.28 9.69 6.60
CA CYS A 239 3.98 10.82 5.99
C CYS A 239 3.60 12.14 6.68
N ASN A 240 2.31 12.41 6.83
CA ASN A 240 1.82 13.66 7.42
C ASN A 240 2.22 13.83 8.88
N ASN A 241 2.25 12.75 9.66
CA ASN A 241 2.59 12.83 11.07
C ASN A 241 4.11 12.84 11.30
N LEU A 242 4.86 12.00 10.60
CA LEU A 242 6.31 11.91 10.75
C LEU A 242 7.05 13.10 10.13
N CYS A 243 6.53 13.71 9.05
CA CYS A 243 7.14 14.92 8.49
C CYS A 243 7.08 16.11 9.45
N LYS A 244 6.08 16.16 10.34
CA LYS A 244 5.99 17.17 11.40
C LYS A 244 7.06 16.98 12.48
N ILE A 245 7.57 15.76 12.62
CA ILE A 245 8.57 15.40 13.62
C ILE A 245 9.98 15.56 13.02
N ASN A 246 10.26 14.93 11.87
CA ASN A 246 11.60 14.92 11.27
C ASN A 246 11.55 14.77 9.74
N VAL A 247 11.33 15.89 9.04
CA VAL A 247 11.27 15.90 7.57
C VAL A 247 12.57 15.45 6.90
N SER A 248 13.73 15.81 7.46
CA SER A 248 15.04 15.52 6.85
C SER A 248 15.35 14.02 6.84
N SER A 249 15.10 13.33 7.96
CA SER A 249 15.27 11.88 8.07
C SER A 249 14.33 11.13 7.12
N LEU A 250 13.08 11.60 7.03
CA LEU A 250 12.10 11.04 6.11
C LEU A 250 12.54 11.24 4.65
N ALA A 251 12.97 12.44 4.28
CA ALA A 251 13.45 12.76 2.94
C ALA A 251 14.63 11.87 2.55
N GLY A 252 15.64 11.72 3.41
CA GLY A 252 16.79 10.85 3.11
C GLY A 252 16.42 9.38 2.95
N THR A 253 15.51 8.87 3.79
CA THR A 253 15.04 7.48 3.68
C THR A 253 14.22 7.26 2.41
N THR A 254 13.31 8.17 2.10
CA THR A 254 12.47 8.10 0.90
C THR A 254 13.31 8.26 -0.37
N TRP A 255 14.30 9.15 -0.37
CA TRP A 255 15.22 9.37 -1.48
C TRP A 255 15.95 8.11 -1.91
N ASN A 256 16.54 7.37 -0.96
CA ASN A 256 17.27 6.14 -1.28
C ASN A 256 16.41 5.12 -2.03
N ILE A 257 15.13 5.00 -1.67
CA ILE A 257 14.19 4.08 -2.32
C ILE A 257 13.74 4.65 -3.67
N PHE A 258 13.35 5.92 -3.69
CA PHE A 258 12.84 6.61 -4.86
C PHE A 258 13.88 6.66 -5.98
N TYR A 259 15.09 7.13 -5.67
CA TYR A 259 16.18 7.26 -6.62
C TYR A 259 16.71 5.88 -7.06
N SER A 260 16.74 4.88 -6.17
CA SER A 260 17.06 3.51 -6.59
C SER A 260 16.04 2.95 -7.58
N SER A 261 14.75 3.25 -7.43
CA SER A 261 13.71 2.86 -8.40
C SER A 261 13.88 3.58 -9.74
N LEU A 262 14.21 4.88 -9.72
CA LEU A 262 14.54 5.65 -10.92
C LEU A 262 15.74 5.04 -11.66
N HIS A 263 16.86 4.85 -10.96
CA HIS A 263 18.08 4.31 -11.53
C HIS A 263 17.85 2.94 -12.15
N GLN A 264 17.12 2.06 -11.46
CA GLN A 264 16.80 0.74 -11.99
C GLN A 264 15.86 0.80 -13.20
N SER A 265 15.00 1.81 -13.33
CA SER A 265 14.18 2.01 -14.53
C SER A 265 15.01 2.49 -15.73
N ILE A 266 16.07 3.25 -15.48
CA ILE A 266 17.01 3.71 -16.51
C ILE A 266 17.92 2.55 -16.97
N GLU A 267 18.52 1.81 -16.03
CA GLU A 267 19.47 0.74 -16.35
C GLU A 267 18.81 -0.54 -16.87
N ASN A 268 17.68 -0.96 -16.30
CA ASN A 268 17.05 -2.23 -16.65
C ASN A 268 16.07 -2.09 -17.82
N SER A 269 16.45 -1.35 -18.87
CA SER A 269 15.64 -1.12 -20.07
C SER A 269 15.16 -2.42 -20.74
N VAL A 270 15.81 -3.56 -20.46
CA VAL A 270 15.44 -4.89 -20.98
C VAL A 270 14.20 -5.48 -20.28
N ASN A 271 13.93 -5.12 -19.01
CA ASN A 271 12.80 -5.67 -18.26
C ASN A 271 11.68 -4.64 -18.11
N GLU A 272 10.86 -4.52 -19.14
CA GLU A 272 9.72 -3.60 -19.19
C GLU A 272 8.76 -3.77 -18.00
N ARG A 273 8.56 -4.98 -17.48
CA ARG A 273 7.70 -5.19 -16.30
C ARG A 273 8.28 -4.49 -15.07
N LYS A 274 9.58 -4.71 -14.81
CA LYS A 274 10.27 -4.09 -13.67
C LYS A 274 10.33 -2.57 -13.80
N LYS A 275 10.53 -2.05 -15.02
CA LYS A 275 10.48 -0.61 -15.32
C LYS A 275 9.11 -0.03 -14.98
N ILE A 276 8.02 -0.65 -15.47
CA ILE A 276 6.65 -0.23 -15.17
C ILE A 276 6.37 -0.26 -13.66
N ASP A 277 6.82 -1.30 -12.95
CA ASP A 277 6.61 -1.42 -11.50
C ASP A 277 7.38 -0.34 -10.71
N ASN A 278 8.60 -0.01 -11.13
CA ASN A 278 9.36 1.10 -10.55
C ASN A 278 8.72 2.46 -10.83
N ILE A 279 8.22 2.70 -12.05
CA ILE A 279 7.50 3.94 -12.40
C ILE A 279 6.25 4.07 -11.54
N ARG A 280 5.47 3.00 -11.40
CA ARG A 280 4.29 2.95 -10.51
C ARG A 280 4.66 3.23 -9.07
N LYS A 281 5.76 2.66 -8.56
CA LYS A 281 6.24 2.93 -7.20
C LYS A 281 6.58 4.41 -7.03
N MET A 282 7.31 5.02 -7.97
CA MET A 282 7.64 6.45 -7.92
C MET A 282 6.37 7.31 -7.93
N LYS A 283 5.43 7.01 -8.83
CA LYS A 283 4.12 7.68 -8.90
C LYS A 283 3.36 7.55 -7.59
N PHE A 284 3.27 6.34 -7.04
CA PHE A 284 2.61 6.08 -5.76
C PHE A 284 3.22 6.91 -4.63
N LEU A 285 4.56 6.97 -4.55
CA LEU A 285 5.25 7.77 -3.52
C LEU A 285 4.89 9.26 -3.69
N LEU A 286 4.97 9.81 -4.90
CA LEU A 286 4.66 11.22 -5.16
C LEU A 286 3.20 11.57 -4.85
N GLU A 287 2.25 10.72 -5.26
CA GLU A 287 0.81 10.90 -5.03
C GLU A 287 0.46 10.90 -3.53
N ASN A 288 1.12 10.05 -2.74
CA ASN A 288 0.74 9.78 -1.35
C ASN A 288 1.64 10.46 -0.30
N CYS A 289 2.78 11.03 -0.70
CA CYS A 289 3.58 11.89 0.16
C CYS A 289 2.92 13.27 0.34
N CYS A 290 3.11 13.88 1.51
CA CYS A 290 2.70 15.25 1.75
C CYS A 290 3.54 16.24 0.91
N PRO A 291 3.02 17.46 0.64
CA PRO A 291 3.72 18.45 -0.18
C PRO A 291 5.14 18.79 0.33
N LEU A 292 5.35 18.83 1.64
CA LEU A 292 6.65 19.10 2.26
C LEU A 292 7.69 18.04 1.88
N LEU A 293 7.35 16.76 2.06
CA LEU A 293 8.26 15.67 1.71
C LEU A 293 8.48 15.58 0.21
N ARG A 294 7.43 15.78 -0.59
CA ARG A 294 7.50 15.77 -2.04
C ARG A 294 8.45 16.85 -2.57
N SER A 295 8.34 18.06 -2.03
CA SER A 295 9.23 19.18 -2.35
C SER A 295 10.68 18.84 -2.01
N ALA A 296 10.93 18.38 -0.77
CA ALA A 296 12.26 17.99 -0.33
C ALA A 296 12.86 16.86 -1.19
N LEU A 297 12.06 15.86 -1.55
CA LEU A 297 12.46 14.72 -2.37
C LEU A 297 12.87 15.14 -3.79
N LEU A 298 12.07 15.98 -4.47
CA LEU A 298 12.32 16.37 -5.86
C LEU A 298 13.44 17.41 -6.00
N SER A 299 13.74 18.17 -4.95
CA SER A 299 14.89 19.09 -4.91
C SER A 299 16.18 18.45 -4.42
N MET A 300 16.14 17.21 -3.94
CA MET A 300 17.30 16.53 -3.35
C MET A 300 18.45 16.38 -4.36
N GLU A 301 19.68 16.48 -3.85
CA GLU A 301 20.92 16.43 -4.65
C GLU A 301 20.91 17.40 -5.85
N ASN A 302 20.36 18.61 -5.69
CA ASN A 302 20.23 19.63 -6.74
C ASN A 302 19.37 19.16 -7.93
N PHE A 303 18.16 18.64 -7.65
CA PHE A 303 17.21 18.17 -8.66
C PHE A 303 17.74 16.99 -9.49
N LYS A 304 18.53 16.10 -8.88
CA LYS A 304 19.19 14.99 -9.56
C LYS A 304 18.22 14.03 -10.26
N ALA A 305 17.10 13.69 -9.61
CA ALA A 305 16.11 12.78 -10.20
C ALA A 305 15.54 13.32 -11.53
N ILE A 306 15.29 14.63 -11.58
CA ILE A 306 14.72 15.30 -12.76
C ILE A 306 15.77 15.42 -13.86
N THR A 307 16.98 15.82 -13.50
CA THR A 307 18.09 15.96 -14.44
C THR A 307 18.51 14.61 -15.04
N ASP A 308 18.48 13.53 -14.27
CA ASP A 308 18.76 12.18 -14.78
C ASP A 308 17.66 11.67 -15.71
N ALA A 309 16.38 11.92 -15.37
CA ALA A 309 15.27 11.58 -16.25
C ALA A 309 15.36 12.34 -17.59
N PHE A 310 15.78 13.61 -17.56
CA PHE A 310 16.07 14.41 -18.75
C PHE A 310 17.27 13.87 -19.54
N ALA A 311 18.40 13.63 -18.87
CA ALA A 311 19.64 13.20 -19.51
C ALA A 311 19.50 11.84 -20.22
N HIS A 312 18.69 10.93 -19.67
CA HIS A 312 18.44 9.58 -20.19
C HIS A 312 17.15 9.47 -21.01
N ASN A 313 16.58 10.59 -21.49
CA ASN A 313 15.38 10.62 -22.34
C ASN A 313 14.19 9.82 -21.79
N GLN A 314 13.99 9.84 -20.46
CA GLN A 314 12.87 9.15 -19.80
C GLN A 314 11.60 10.01 -19.83
N SER A 315 10.92 10.09 -20.97
CA SER A 315 9.79 11.00 -21.19
C SER A 315 8.66 10.86 -20.17
N GLU A 316 8.21 9.63 -19.89
CA GLU A 316 7.12 9.36 -18.94
C GLU A 316 7.49 9.78 -17.50
N ILE A 317 8.70 9.45 -17.07
CA ILE A 317 9.20 9.77 -15.73
C ILE A 317 9.42 11.29 -15.60
N PHE A 318 9.98 11.90 -16.63
CA PHE A 318 10.21 13.34 -16.67
C PHE A 318 8.89 14.11 -16.58
N ALA A 319 7.89 13.73 -17.38
CA ALA A 319 6.55 14.31 -17.33
C ALA A 319 5.93 14.14 -15.93
N LEU A 320 6.00 12.94 -15.34
CA LEU A 320 5.52 12.67 -13.99
C LEU A 320 6.15 13.64 -12.97
N PHE A 321 7.47 13.85 -13.00
CA PHE A 321 8.11 14.73 -12.03
C PHE A 321 7.70 16.20 -12.19
N LEU A 322 7.52 16.67 -13.43
CA LEU A 322 7.07 18.04 -13.71
C LEU A 322 5.65 18.33 -13.19
N GLU A 323 4.78 17.32 -13.09
CA GLU A 323 3.43 17.49 -12.51
C GLU A 323 3.49 17.90 -11.04
N TYR A 324 4.56 17.53 -10.33
CA TYR A 324 4.69 17.63 -8.88
C TYR A 324 5.63 18.73 -8.37
N LEU A 325 6.31 19.43 -9.26
CA LEU A 325 7.11 20.60 -8.91
C LEU A 325 6.23 21.84 -8.68
N ASN A 326 6.59 22.64 -7.68
CA ASN A 326 6.01 23.97 -7.50
C ASN A 326 6.68 25.00 -8.45
N PRO A 327 6.14 26.23 -8.58
CA PRO A 327 6.69 27.25 -9.49
C PRO A 327 8.18 27.57 -9.26
N GLU A 328 8.60 27.73 -8.00
CA GLU A 328 10.00 28.04 -7.64
C GLU A 328 10.95 26.89 -8.02
N GLN A 329 10.52 25.66 -7.76
CA GLN A 329 11.27 24.46 -8.11
C GLN A 329 11.36 24.26 -9.62
N LEU A 330 10.32 24.59 -10.39
CA LEU A 330 10.36 24.56 -11.85
C LEU A 330 11.40 25.53 -12.39
N SER A 331 11.43 26.76 -11.88
CA SER A 331 12.43 27.76 -12.28
C SER A 331 13.84 27.26 -11.96
N THR A 332 14.06 26.70 -10.78
CA THR A 332 15.38 26.23 -10.36
C THR A 332 15.81 24.98 -11.15
N ALA A 333 14.92 24.00 -11.32
CA ALA A 333 15.19 22.78 -12.09
C ALA A 333 15.53 23.10 -13.56
N ARG A 334 14.91 24.15 -14.13
CA ARG A 334 15.23 24.65 -15.47
C ARG A 334 16.69 25.04 -15.61
N GLU A 335 17.26 25.74 -14.63
CA GLU A 335 18.67 26.15 -14.69
C GLU A 335 19.61 24.93 -14.77
N TYR A 336 19.30 23.85 -14.07
CA TYR A 336 20.08 22.61 -14.14
C TYR A 336 19.91 21.88 -15.46
N ILE A 337 18.69 21.83 -15.99
CA ILE A 337 18.40 21.21 -17.29
C ILE A 337 19.05 21.99 -18.44
N ASP A 338 18.98 23.32 -18.42
CA ASP A 338 19.58 24.18 -19.44
C ASP A 338 21.11 23.95 -19.48
N ARG A 339 21.78 23.82 -18.32
CA ARG A 339 23.21 23.45 -18.26
C ARG A 339 23.53 22.09 -18.90
N ILE A 340 22.62 21.10 -18.81
CA ILE A 340 22.82 19.78 -19.42
C ILE A 340 22.55 19.85 -20.93
N TYR A 341 21.50 20.58 -21.33
CA TYR A 341 21.14 20.81 -22.72
C TYR A 341 22.25 21.55 -23.47
N ASP A 342 22.81 22.61 -22.90
CA ASP A 342 23.88 23.40 -23.53
C ASP A 342 25.15 22.57 -23.80
N ARG A 343 25.39 21.52 -23.00
CA ARG A 343 26.54 20.63 -23.17
C ARG A 343 26.33 19.56 -24.24
N ASN A 344 25.12 19.03 -24.36
CA ASN A 344 24.84 17.82 -25.14
C ASN A 344 23.49 17.88 -25.87
N GLY A 345 23.09 19.05 -26.39
CA GLY A 345 21.76 19.27 -26.95
C GLY A 345 21.43 18.32 -28.11
N THR A 346 20.30 17.62 -28.00
CA THR A 346 19.71 16.82 -29.07
C THR A 346 18.28 17.30 -29.35
N GLN A 347 17.70 16.92 -30.49
CA GLN A 347 16.32 17.28 -30.82
C GLN A 347 15.32 16.75 -29.78
N GLU A 348 15.50 15.52 -29.31
CA GLU A 348 14.67 14.92 -28.24
C GLU A 348 14.75 15.73 -26.94
N ARG A 349 15.95 16.15 -26.55
CA ARG A 349 16.15 17.00 -25.36
C ARG A 349 15.55 18.39 -25.53
N HIS A 350 15.50 18.91 -26.76
CA HIS A 350 14.79 20.15 -27.04
C HIS A 350 13.29 19.99 -26.75
N GLU A 351 12.65 18.88 -27.14
CA GLU A 351 11.24 18.63 -26.82
C GLU A 351 10.98 18.56 -25.32
N PHE A 352 11.84 17.87 -24.56
CA PHE A 352 11.71 17.78 -23.10
C PHE A 352 11.85 19.16 -22.45
N ARG A 353 12.78 19.97 -22.95
CA ARG A 353 12.95 21.36 -22.51
C ARG A 353 11.68 22.18 -22.77
N GLN A 354 11.04 22.00 -23.93
CA GLN A 354 9.76 22.66 -24.24
C GLN A 354 8.63 22.21 -23.29
N TRP A 355 8.61 20.95 -22.86
CA TRP A 355 7.62 20.49 -21.88
C TRP A 355 7.77 21.21 -20.54
N LEU A 356 9.01 21.39 -20.06
CA LEU A 356 9.26 22.15 -18.83
C LEU A 356 8.80 23.60 -18.97
N ILE A 357 9.13 24.26 -20.08
CA ILE A 357 8.74 25.66 -20.33
C ILE A 357 7.21 25.79 -20.37
N ARG A 358 6.51 24.88 -21.05
CA ARG A 358 5.04 24.85 -21.07
C ARG A 358 4.45 24.64 -19.67
N ARG A 359 5.05 23.77 -18.87
CA ARG A 359 4.60 23.53 -17.49
C ARG A 359 4.78 24.79 -16.64
N GLN A 360 5.92 25.46 -16.75
CA GLN A 360 6.20 26.72 -16.05
C GLN A 360 5.18 27.82 -16.40
N ASN A 361 4.67 27.85 -17.63
CA ASN A 361 3.65 28.80 -18.07
C ASN A 361 2.20 28.43 -17.69
N THR A 362 1.97 27.24 -17.12
CA THR A 362 0.62 26.73 -16.81
C THR A 362 0.39 26.45 -15.32
N ILE A 363 1.41 26.62 -14.48
CA ILE A 363 1.24 26.62 -13.02
C ILE A 363 1.14 28.07 -12.55
N ASP A 364 -0.02 28.42 -12.01
CA ASP A 364 -0.28 29.69 -11.32
C ASP A 364 0.36 29.72 -9.93
#